data_AF-A0AAC9NTY7-F1
#
_entry.id   AF-A0AAC9NTY7-F1
#
_cell.length_a   1.000
_cell.length_b   1.000
_cell.length_c   1.000
_cell.angle_alpha   90.00
_cell.angle_beta   90.00
_cell.angle_gamma   90.00
#
_symmetry.space_group_name_H-M   'P 1'
#
loop_
_entity.id
_entity.type
_entity.pdbx_description
1 polymer ?
#
loop_
_entity_poly.entity_id
_entity_poly.type
_entity_poly.pdbx_seq_one_letter_code
_entity_poly.pdbx_strand_id
1 'polypeptide(L)'
;MTSNQMKGEENARILREYIKRNKTFPMHKGRLNKTKLLADLGIPSARQRPDCAAILKELDKQIAKKKANGELFDSDDGNNTETVKRLRQYINALHQKLALKEAQLDAYRRNEASELLLVKTGKLLPSAFNASQSLLDLKENDQ
;
A
#
# COMPACT_ATOMS: atom_id res chain seq x y z
N MET A 1 -14.03 35.53 -16.45
CA MET A 1 -14.62 34.32 -17.08
C MET A 1 -13.93 34.10 -18.42
N THR A 2 -12.93 33.20 -18.52
CA THR A 2 -12.30 32.87 -19.81
C THR A 2 -13.26 32.07 -20.67
N SER A 3 -13.56 32.55 -21.88
CA SER A 3 -14.42 31.88 -22.87
C SER A 3 -14.04 30.41 -23.02
N ASN A 4 -15.04 29.54 -23.16
CA ASN A 4 -14.83 28.10 -23.36
C ASN A 4 -13.92 27.83 -24.55
N GLN A 5 -13.90 28.68 -25.58
CA GLN A 5 -13.00 28.57 -26.73
C GLN A 5 -11.53 28.77 -26.33
N MET A 6 -11.21 29.80 -25.54
CA MET A 6 -9.84 30.06 -25.07
C MET A 6 -9.27 28.90 -24.23
N LYS A 7 -10.10 28.30 -23.36
CA LYS A 7 -9.70 27.08 -22.62
C LYS A 7 -9.42 25.89 -23.54
N GLY A 8 -9.98 25.87 -24.75
CA GLY A 8 -9.77 24.80 -25.72
C GLY A 8 -8.45 24.90 -26.44
N GLU A 9 -8.13 26.12 -26.86
CA GLU A 9 -6.84 26.46 -27.47
C GLU A 9 -5.68 26.24 -26.50
N GLU A 10 -5.86 26.62 -25.23
CA GLU A 10 -4.87 26.41 -24.18
C GLU A 10 -4.61 24.91 -23.94
N ASN A 11 -5.67 24.11 -23.79
CA ASN A 11 -5.54 22.66 -23.64
C ASN A 11 -4.88 22.00 -24.87
N ALA A 12 -5.23 22.45 -26.08
CA ALA A 12 -4.62 21.97 -27.31
C ALA A 12 -3.13 22.34 -27.39
N ARG A 13 -2.75 23.53 -26.90
CA ARG A 13 -1.36 23.97 -26.81
C ARG A 13 -0.56 23.11 -25.83
N ILE A 14 -1.09 22.89 -24.62
CA ILE A 14 -0.47 22.01 -23.60
C ILE A 14 -0.22 20.62 -24.19
N LEU A 15 -1.23 20.05 -24.87
CA LEU A 15 -1.13 18.75 -25.50
C LEU A 15 -0.03 18.72 -26.59
N ARG A 16 0.01 19.72 -27.48
CA ARG A 16 1.04 19.82 -28.53
C ARG A 16 2.45 19.97 -27.95
N GLU A 17 2.61 20.79 -26.92
CA GLU A 17 3.91 20.99 -26.26
C GLU A 17 4.37 19.70 -25.58
N TYR A 18 3.48 18.99 -24.91
CA TYR A 18 3.78 17.70 -24.30
C TYR A 18 4.22 16.66 -25.34
N ILE A 19 3.53 16.60 -26.48
CA ILE A 19 3.85 15.65 -27.56
C ILE A 19 5.21 15.95 -28.18
N LYS A 20 5.58 17.23 -28.30
CA LYS A 20 6.90 17.62 -28.82
C LYS A 20 8.04 17.27 -27.86
N ARG A 21 7.81 17.43 -26.55
CA ARG A 21 8.84 17.22 -25.52
C ARG A 21 9.03 15.75 -25.14
N ASN A 22 7.97 14.97 -25.16
CA ASN A 22 8.00 13.59 -24.68
C ASN A 22 8.06 12.58 -25.83
N LYS A 23 8.96 11.61 -25.71
CA LYS A 23 9.13 10.52 -26.68
C LYS A 23 8.29 9.29 -26.34
N THR A 24 7.84 9.18 -25.09
CA THR A 24 7.06 8.08 -24.55
C THR A 24 5.68 8.58 -24.14
N PHE A 25 4.67 7.74 -24.39
CA PHE A 25 3.27 8.04 -24.11
C PHE A 25 2.66 6.94 -23.25
N PRO A 26 1.67 7.24 -22.40
CA PRO A 26 0.99 6.22 -21.64
C PRO A 26 0.21 5.31 -22.59
N MET A 27 0.60 4.04 -22.63
CA MET A 27 0.00 3.01 -23.48
C MET A 27 -0.91 2.10 -22.65
N HIS A 28 -1.91 1.50 -23.28
CA HIS A 28 -2.74 0.44 -22.70
C HIS A 28 -3.13 -0.54 -23.81
N LYS A 29 -2.72 -1.80 -23.70
CA LYS A 29 -2.93 -2.84 -24.71
C LYS A 29 -2.53 -2.40 -26.13
N GLY A 30 -1.35 -1.78 -26.25
CA GLY A 30 -0.81 -1.34 -27.54
C GLY A 30 -1.53 -0.16 -28.20
N ARG A 31 -2.41 0.55 -27.48
CA ARG A 31 -3.06 1.80 -27.94
C ARG A 31 -2.76 2.94 -26.97
N LEU A 32 -2.90 4.18 -27.42
CA LEU A 32 -2.76 5.34 -26.54
C LEU A 32 -3.81 5.32 -25.44
N ASN A 33 -3.37 5.39 -24.19
CA ASN A 33 -4.27 5.63 -23.07
C ASN A 33 -4.58 7.13 -22.98
N LYS A 34 -5.56 7.57 -23.77
CA LYS A 34 -6.02 8.97 -23.84
C LYS A 34 -6.46 9.51 -22.49
N THR A 35 -7.14 8.70 -21.68
CA THR A 35 -7.65 9.14 -20.38
C THR A 35 -6.49 9.41 -19.42
N LYS A 36 -5.51 8.49 -19.35
CA LYS A 36 -4.34 8.66 -18.50
C LYS A 36 -3.48 9.85 -18.95
N LEU A 37 -3.23 9.98 -20.26
CA LEU A 37 -2.51 11.12 -20.83
C LEU A 37 -3.12 12.46 -20.43
N LEU A 38 -4.44 12.60 -20.58
CA LEU A 38 -5.13 13.86 -20.26
C LEU A 38 -5.21 14.13 -18.76
N ALA A 39 -5.30 13.08 -17.93
CA ALA A 39 -5.26 13.20 -16.48
C ALA A 39 -3.88 13.66 -15.98
N ASP A 40 -2.80 13.06 -16.51
CA ASP A 40 -1.41 13.44 -16.19
C ASP A 40 -1.10 14.90 -16.58
N LEU A 41 -1.80 15.41 -17.60
CA LEU A 41 -1.70 16.79 -18.07
C LEU A 41 -2.63 17.78 -17.35
N GLY A 42 -3.44 17.33 -16.39
CA GLY A 42 -4.40 18.17 -15.67
C GLY A 42 -5.58 18.66 -16.51
N ILE A 43 -5.82 18.06 -17.69
CA ILE A 43 -6.86 18.46 -18.65
C ILE A 43 -7.87 17.33 -18.97
N PRO A 44 -8.47 16.67 -17.96
CA PRO A 44 -9.30 15.47 -18.16
C PRO A 44 -10.50 15.71 -19.09
N SER A 45 -11.09 16.91 -19.07
CA SER A 45 -12.25 17.29 -19.88
C SER A 45 -11.90 17.62 -21.34
N ALA A 46 -10.62 17.73 -21.69
CA ALA A 46 -10.19 18.12 -23.03
C ALA A 46 -10.52 17.07 -24.10
N ARG A 47 -10.82 15.83 -23.71
CA ARG A 47 -11.20 14.75 -24.64
C ARG A 47 -12.41 15.07 -25.51
N GLN A 48 -13.37 15.81 -24.95
CA GLN A 48 -14.64 16.13 -25.62
C GLN A 48 -14.49 17.28 -26.63
N ARG A 49 -13.35 17.98 -26.62
CA ARG A 49 -13.10 19.14 -27.48
C ARG A 49 -12.56 18.68 -28.84
N PRO A 50 -13.04 19.27 -29.95
CA PRO A 50 -12.69 18.83 -31.30
C PRO A 50 -11.19 18.93 -31.57
N ASP A 51 -10.54 20.02 -31.15
CA ASP A 51 -9.11 20.26 -31.43
C ASP A 51 -8.20 19.24 -30.72
N CYS A 52 -8.49 18.98 -29.45
CA CYS A 52 -7.75 17.98 -28.66
C CYS A 52 -8.04 16.56 -29.16
N ALA A 53 -9.28 16.26 -29.55
CA ALA A 53 -9.64 14.97 -30.13
C ALA A 53 -8.92 14.71 -31.47
N ALA A 54 -8.74 15.73 -32.31
CA ALA A 54 -7.99 15.62 -33.55
C ALA A 54 -6.51 15.31 -33.29
N ILE A 55 -5.87 16.01 -32.35
CA ILE A 55 -4.47 15.77 -31.98
C ILE A 55 -4.28 14.36 -31.40
N LEU A 56 -5.17 13.92 -30.51
CA LEU A 56 -5.12 12.57 -29.94
C LEU A 56 -5.34 11.46 -30.99
N LYS A 57 -6.18 11.70 -32.01
CA LYS A 57 -6.36 10.77 -33.13
C LYS A 57 -5.11 10.69 -34.00
N GLU A 58 -4.45 11.82 -34.24
CA GLU A 58 -3.20 11.83 -35.01
C GLU A 58 -2.08 11.09 -34.27
N LEU A 59 -1.98 11.31 -32.96
CA LEU A 59 -1.02 10.59 -32.12
C LEU A 59 -1.28 9.09 -32.08
N ASP A 60 -2.55 8.67 -32.00
CA ASP A 60 -2.95 7.27 -32.14
C ASP A 60 -2.48 6.66 -33.47
N LYS A 61 -2.64 7.39 -34.58
CA LYS A 61 -2.19 6.92 -35.90
C LYS A 61 -0.67 6.79 -35.97
N GLN A 62 0.07 7.73 -35.38
CA GLN A 62 1.52 7.67 -35.33
C GLN A 62 2.01 6.47 -34.52
N ILE A 63 1.36 6.21 -33.38
CA ILE A 63 1.64 5.03 -32.54
C ILE A 63 1.30 3.74 -33.30
N ALA A 64 0.17 3.68 -33.99
CA ALA A 64 -0.22 2.52 -34.79
C ALA A 64 0.78 2.25 -35.93
N LYS A 65 1.28 3.30 -36.60
CA LYS A 65 2.34 3.18 -37.62
C LYS A 65 3.65 2.66 -37.02
N LYS A 66 4.10 3.21 -35.90
CA LYS A 66 5.30 2.75 -35.20
C LYS A 66 5.18 1.29 -34.74
N LYS A 67 3.99 0.88 -34.30
CA LYS A 67 3.68 -0.52 -33.97
C LYS A 67 3.73 -1.43 -35.20
N ALA A 68 3.14 -1.01 -36.31
CA ALA A 68 3.20 -1.75 -37.58
C ALA A 68 4.64 -1.92 -38.09
N ASN A 69 5.51 -0.93 -37.83
CA ASN A 69 6.94 -0.98 -38.15
C ASN A 69 7.77 -1.81 -37.16
N GLY A 70 7.16 -2.36 -36.09
CA GLY A 70 7.86 -3.15 -35.08
C GLY A 70 8.69 -2.34 -34.06
N GLU A 71 8.56 -1.01 -34.05
CA GLU A 71 9.31 -0.13 -33.13
C GLU A 71 8.68 -0.05 -31.73
N LEU A 72 7.43 -0.48 -31.60
CA LEU A 72 6.67 -0.51 -30.35
C LEU A 72 6.26 -1.96 -30.05
N PHE A 73 6.93 -2.55 -29.08
CA PHE A 73 6.54 -3.85 -28.54
C PHE A 73 5.34 -3.67 -27.61
N ASP A 74 4.39 -4.60 -27.67
CA ASP A 74 3.38 -4.71 -26.62
C ASP A 74 4.13 -5.05 -25.33
N SER A 75 4.26 -4.07 -24.43
CA SER A 75 4.54 -4.39 -23.04
C SER A 75 3.31 -5.10 -22.55
N ASP A 76 3.33 -6.44 -22.60
CA ASP A 76 2.31 -7.27 -22.02
C ASP A 76 2.24 -6.93 -20.52
N ASP A 77 1.27 -6.07 -20.17
CA ASP A 77 0.86 -5.80 -18.80
C ASP A 77 0.47 -7.10 -18.06
N GLY A 78 0.38 -8.24 -18.77
CA GLY A 78 0.26 -9.59 -18.23
C GLY A 78 1.33 -9.97 -17.20
N ASN A 79 2.55 -9.44 -17.31
CA ASN A 79 3.62 -9.67 -16.33
C ASN A 79 3.34 -9.02 -14.97
N ASN A 80 2.51 -7.98 -14.92
CA ASN A 80 2.20 -7.31 -13.65
C ASN A 80 1.15 -8.10 -12.86
N THR A 81 0.21 -8.77 -13.53
CA THR A 81 -0.85 -9.54 -12.86
C THR A 81 -0.34 -10.75 -12.07
N GLU A 82 0.59 -11.54 -12.61
CA GLU A 82 1.18 -12.65 -11.86
C GLU A 82 2.07 -12.17 -10.71
N THR A 83 2.89 -11.15 -10.97
CA THR A 83 3.76 -10.55 -9.95
C THR A 83 2.94 -9.98 -8.79
N VAL A 84 1.86 -9.26 -9.09
CA VAL A 84 0.91 -8.75 -8.08
C VAL A 84 0.22 -9.89 -7.33
N LYS A 85 -0.18 -10.97 -8.01
CA LYS A 85 -0.74 -12.16 -7.33
C LYS A 85 0.27 -12.79 -6.37
N ARG A 86 1.52 -12.98 -6.79
CA ARG A 86 2.60 -13.54 -5.94
C ARG A 86 2.91 -12.63 -4.75
N LEU A 87 2.97 -11.31 -4.97
CA LEU A 87 3.16 -10.33 -3.90
C LEU A 87 2.01 -10.37 -2.88
N ARG A 88 0.75 -10.47 -3.34
CA ARG A 88 -0.40 -10.63 -2.45
C ARG A 88 -0.34 -11.91 -1.62
N GLN A 89 0.07 -13.03 -2.22
CA GLN A 89 0.27 -14.29 -1.50
C GLN A 89 1.37 -14.15 -0.44
N TYR A 90 2.49 -13.51 -0.78
CA TYR A 90 3.59 -13.28 0.15
C TYR A 90 3.18 -12.39 1.33
N ILE A 91 2.43 -11.32 1.06
CA ILE A 91 1.87 -10.44 2.09
C ILE A 91 0.98 -11.24 3.04
N ASN A 92 0.08 -12.09 2.53
CA ASN A 92 -0.79 -12.91 3.38
C ASN A 92 -0.01 -13.90 4.25
N ALA A 93 1.03 -14.54 3.70
CA ALA A 93 1.89 -15.44 4.46
C ALA A 93 2.65 -14.70 5.57
N LEU A 94 3.13 -13.48 5.31
CA LEU A 94 3.78 -12.65 6.32
C LEU A 94 2.82 -12.24 7.44
N HIS A 95 1.57 -11.87 7.12
CA HIS A 95 0.56 -11.55 8.13
C HIS A 95 0.27 -12.75 9.05
N GLN A 96 0.13 -13.95 8.48
CA GLN A 96 -0.04 -15.17 9.26
C GLN A 96 1.16 -15.45 10.17
N LYS A 97 2.37 -15.28 9.66
CA LYS A 97 3.60 -15.48 10.45
C LYS A 97 3.72 -14.46 11.58
N LEU A 98 3.34 -13.21 11.33
CA LEU A 98 3.35 -12.15 12.33
C LEU A 98 2.34 -12.44 13.44
N ALA A 99 1.10 -12.80 13.09
CA ALA A 99 0.07 -13.19 14.06
C ALA A 99 0.50 -14.38 14.92
N LEU A 100 1.14 -15.39 14.32
CA LEU A 100 1.70 -16.53 15.08
C LEU A 100 2.79 -16.09 16.06
N LYS A 101 3.66 -15.16 15.66
CA LYS A 101 4.73 -14.65 16.53
C LYS A 101 4.21 -13.78 17.66
N GLU A 102 3.21 -12.95 17.40
CA GLU A 102 2.52 -12.18 18.44
C GLU A 102 1.84 -13.11 19.45
N ALA A 103 1.12 -14.13 18.99
CA ALA A 103 0.49 -15.12 19.87
C ALA A 103 1.50 -15.89 20.72
N GLN A 104 2.66 -16.25 20.16
CA GLN A 104 3.75 -16.87 20.91
C GLN A 104 4.28 -15.91 21.99
N LEU A 105 4.50 -14.65 21.64
CA LEU A 105 5.04 -13.64 22.54
C LEU A 105 4.07 -13.36 23.70
N ASP A 106 2.77 -13.29 23.43
CA ASP A 106 1.74 -13.16 24.47
C ASP A 106 1.62 -14.40 25.36
N ALA A 107 1.86 -15.60 24.82
CA ALA A 107 1.97 -16.80 25.64
C ALA A 107 3.19 -16.75 26.57
N TYR A 108 4.36 -16.33 26.06
CA TYR A 108 5.56 -16.14 26.88
C TYR A 108 5.36 -15.11 27.98
N ARG A 109 4.78 -13.94 27.67
CA ARG A 109 4.47 -12.90 28.66
C ARG A 109 3.54 -13.39 29.76
N ARG A 110 2.50 -14.17 29.41
CA ARG A 110 1.59 -14.77 30.38
C ARG A 110 2.28 -15.80 31.27
N ASN A 111 3.13 -16.65 30.70
CA ASN A 111 3.91 -17.62 31.48
C ASN A 111 4.88 -16.92 32.43
N GLU A 112 5.62 -15.92 31.97
CA GLU A 112 6.56 -15.16 32.82
C GLU A 112 5.82 -14.45 33.96
N ALA A 113 4.67 -13.81 33.67
CA ALA A 113 3.84 -13.19 34.69
C ALA A 113 3.31 -14.21 35.71
N SER A 114 2.88 -15.39 35.24
CA SER A 114 2.44 -16.51 36.07
C SER A 114 3.56 -17.01 36.99
N GLU A 115 4.76 -17.29 36.45
CA GLU A 115 5.91 -17.74 37.22
C GLU A 115 6.32 -16.71 38.28
N LEU A 116 6.35 -15.43 37.91
CA LEU A 116 6.70 -14.36 38.83
C LEU A 116 5.69 -14.22 39.97
N LEU A 117 4.39 -14.39 39.67
CA LEU A 117 3.35 -14.50 40.69
C LEU A 117 3.59 -15.70 41.60
N LEU A 118 3.83 -16.89 41.05
CA LEU A 118 4.01 -18.13 41.79
C LEU A 118 5.23 -18.06 42.72
N VAL A 119 6.34 -17.47 42.25
CA VAL A 119 7.55 -17.25 43.05
C VAL A 119 7.29 -16.23 44.16
N LYS A 120 6.57 -15.15 43.89
CA LYS A 120 6.25 -14.14 44.92
C LYS A 120 5.30 -14.69 45.97
N THR A 121 4.21 -15.35 45.57
CA THR A 121 3.24 -15.94 46.52
C THR A 121 3.84 -17.11 47.29
N GLY A 122 4.65 -17.95 46.64
CA GLY A 122 5.39 -19.04 47.29
C GLY A 122 6.40 -18.55 48.33
N LYS A 123 6.94 -17.33 48.20
CA LYS A 123 7.77 -16.68 49.23
C LYS A 123 6.94 -15.99 50.31
N LEU A 124 5.82 -15.38 49.94
CA LEU A 124 4.96 -14.64 50.86
C LEU A 124 4.21 -15.58 51.81
N LEU A 125 3.67 -16.70 51.32
CA LEU A 125 2.86 -17.62 52.14
C LEU A 125 3.63 -18.15 53.36
N PRO A 126 4.86 -18.70 53.24
CA PRO A 126 5.65 -19.12 54.39
C PRO A 126 6.03 -17.96 55.31
N SER A 127 6.37 -16.79 54.76
CA SER A 127 6.75 -15.61 55.56
C SER A 127 5.58 -15.08 56.39
N ALA A 128 4.37 -15.04 55.82
CA ALA A 128 3.16 -14.61 56.49
C ALA A 128 2.72 -15.65 57.54
N PHE A 129 2.84 -16.95 57.23
CA PHE A 129 2.52 -18.02 58.17
C PHE A 129 3.48 -18.00 59.37
N ASN A 130 4.79 -17.91 59.13
CA ASN A 130 5.80 -17.84 60.19
C ASN A 130 5.71 -16.56 61.03
N ALA A 131 5.40 -15.41 60.41
CA ALA A 131 5.16 -14.17 61.14
C ALA A 131 3.93 -14.29 62.05
N SER A 132 2.85 -14.92 61.58
CA SER A 132 1.64 -15.18 62.36
C SER A 132 1.91 -16.12 63.55
N GLN A 133 2.71 -17.15 63.33
CA GLN A 133 3.13 -18.11 64.36
C GLN A 133 4.02 -17.44 65.42
N SER A 134 4.98 -16.61 65.01
CA SER A 134 5.81 -15.85 65.95
C SER A 134 5.01 -14.86 66.80
N LEU A 135 3.92 -14.30 66.27
CA LEU A 135 3.04 -13.36 66.96
C LEU A 135 2.08 -14.07 67.94
N LEU A 136 1.75 -15.34 67.67
CA LEU A 136 1.02 -16.23 68.57
C LEU A 136 1.92 -16.71 69.73
N ASP A 137 3.14 -17.15 69.43
CA ASP A 137 4.14 -17.58 70.44
C ASP A 137 4.52 -16.43 71.40
N LEU A 138 4.56 -15.19 70.91
CA LEU A 138 4.79 -14.00 71.76
C LEU A 138 3.62 -13.73 72.71
N LYS A 139 2.38 -14.06 72.35
CA LYS A 139 1.20 -13.86 73.22
C LYS A 139 1.04 -14.94 74.28
N GLU A 140 1.53 -16.16 74.04
CA GLU A 140 1.48 -17.25 75.02
C GLU A 140 2.55 -17.11 76.12
N ASN A 141 3.63 -16.37 75.88
CA ASN A 141 4.69 -16.13 76.87
C ASN A 141 4.44 -14.94 77.82
N ASP A 142 3.38 -14.16 77.60
CA ASP A 142 2.99 -13.00 78.42
C ASP A 142 1.84 -13.33 79.43
N GLN A 143 1.54 -14.62 79.67
CA GLN A 143 0.60 -15.11 80.70
C GLN A 143 1.34 -15.78 81.86
#